data_AF-A0A534NV66-F1
#
_entry.id   AF-A0A534NV66-F1
#
_cell.length_a   1.000
_cell.length_b   1.000
_cell.length_c   1.000
_cell.angle_alpha   90.00
_cell.angle_beta   90.00
_cell.angle_gamma   90.00
#
_symmetry.space_group_name_H-M   'P 1'
#
loop_
_entity.id
_entity.type
_entity.pdbx_description
1 polymer ?
#
loop_
_entity_poly.entity_id
_entity_poly.type
_entity_poly.pdbx_seq_one_letter_code
_entity_poly.pdbx_strand_id
1 'polypeptide(L)'
;MSRARLAALALLFWACATAAVAQVREISQGVEIPATSFALLDDATAISANPAGLGYVRGLGFDYVHERTFRDVQHADALFLAAGAGPIAVGSSLEWVHTGSECVAATPCFRRFTIGGALRFGRLSLGVARHGFSSDESSAYASLGSWDFGVLLRPARWLSLGYTVLDTNEPAFASQVISAIPATSGHLPRRHVAAIGLRPFGERVTFGIDARFRACDESGQACGIDSPDGALTVEARVLRGLTLLGQAGFDQRRAGIGAATDTTFRFQIGAQIDFAHLGLRSAPRFRGGDPGTLSTEIRLTTQPWEGVSFAPATAADVDLDKALRRPGFDIKDLVFGSEHRDPLERTLEMFSRLSRDGSVKAVVLRTRGMPLGAGRSEELREGIEGLRRAGKKVLFYLESGGDLDYALASVADRILVAPQAILAVNGTPRCYREPAGQRQESRFLSGIGRRSRI
;
A
#
# COMPACT_ATOMS: atom_id res chain seq x y z
N MET A 1 32.61 11.92 -10.71
CA MET A 1 31.75 12.54 -11.76
C MET A 1 31.07 13.74 -11.13
N SER A 2 31.38 14.95 -11.62
CA SER A 2 31.24 16.19 -10.83
C SER A 2 29.81 16.75 -10.81
N ARG A 3 29.43 17.27 -9.64
CA ARG A 3 28.15 17.94 -9.33
C ARG A 3 27.77 19.05 -10.33
N ALA A 4 28.75 19.59 -11.07
CA ALA A 4 28.55 20.61 -12.10
C ALA A 4 27.80 20.11 -13.35
N ARG A 5 27.88 18.82 -13.70
CA ARG A 5 27.12 18.26 -14.85
C ARG A 5 25.63 18.03 -14.53
N LEU A 6 25.29 17.79 -13.26
CA LEU A 6 23.90 17.69 -12.80
C LEU A 6 23.20 19.05 -12.77
N ALA A 7 23.93 20.13 -12.41
CA ALA A 7 23.41 21.49 -12.45
C ALA A 7 23.26 22.03 -13.89
N ALA A 8 24.17 21.66 -14.80
CA ALA A 8 24.09 22.05 -16.21
C ALA A 8 22.93 21.38 -16.95
N LEU A 9 22.59 20.13 -16.60
CA LEU A 9 21.38 19.46 -17.11
C LEU A 9 20.08 20.09 -16.56
N ALA A 10 20.10 20.62 -15.34
CA ALA A 10 18.95 21.33 -14.76
C ALA A 10 18.74 22.74 -15.35
N LEU A 11 19.81 23.43 -15.78
CA LEU A 11 19.74 24.79 -16.33
C LEU A 11 19.44 24.83 -17.84
N LEU A 12 19.76 23.79 -18.60
CA LEU A 12 19.42 23.70 -20.03
C LEU A 12 17.93 23.43 -20.30
N PHE A 13 17.15 23.02 -19.28
CA PHE A 13 15.70 22.84 -19.38
C PHE A 13 14.88 24.14 -19.25
N TRP A 14 15.52 25.28 -18.92
CA TRP A 14 14.79 26.50 -18.54
C TRP A 14 14.67 27.56 -19.65
N ALA A 15 15.36 27.39 -20.78
CA ALA A 15 15.52 28.44 -21.78
C ALA A 15 14.88 28.10 -23.15
N CYS A 16 13.58 27.79 -23.17
CA CYS A 16 12.72 28.00 -24.35
C CYS A 16 11.25 27.81 -23.98
N ALA A 17 10.52 28.91 -23.73
CA ALA A 17 9.05 28.89 -23.64
C ALA A 17 8.45 30.27 -23.92
N THR A 18 8.59 30.75 -25.16
CA THR A 18 7.80 31.86 -25.69
C THR A 18 6.65 31.33 -26.56
N ALA A 19 5.52 31.07 -25.91
CA ALA A 19 4.14 31.24 -26.39
C ALA A 19 3.22 30.51 -25.38
N ALA A 20 2.40 31.27 -24.65
CA ALA A 20 1.37 30.69 -23.78
C ALA A 20 0.21 30.18 -24.65
N VAL A 21 0.32 28.95 -25.15
CA VAL A 21 -0.84 28.17 -25.54
C VAL A 21 -1.50 27.70 -24.25
N ALA A 22 -2.68 28.23 -23.94
CA ALA A 22 -3.48 27.75 -22.82
C ALA A 22 -3.73 26.25 -22.99
N GLN A 23 -3.50 25.46 -21.94
CA GLN A 23 -3.82 24.04 -21.96
C GLN A 23 -5.32 23.87 -22.25
N VAL A 24 -5.64 23.35 -23.43
CA VAL A 24 -7.03 23.07 -23.82
C VAL A 24 -7.44 21.77 -23.13
N ARG A 25 -7.79 21.88 -21.85
CA ARG A 25 -8.52 20.87 -21.08
C ARG A 25 -9.91 20.72 -21.71
N GLU A 26 -10.34 19.48 -21.95
CA GLU A 26 -11.72 19.25 -22.39
C GLU A 26 -12.69 19.63 -21.26
N ILE A 27 -13.86 20.17 -21.60
CA ILE A 27 -14.82 20.70 -20.62
C ILE A 27 -15.29 19.61 -19.63
N SER A 28 -15.36 18.35 -20.09
CA SER A 28 -15.69 17.21 -19.22
C SER A 28 -14.50 16.67 -18.42
N GLN A 29 -13.26 17.09 -18.70
CA GLN A 29 -12.06 16.53 -18.07
C GLN A 29 -11.82 17.15 -16.68
N GLY A 30 -11.69 16.28 -15.68
CA GLY A 30 -11.40 16.65 -14.29
C GLY A 30 -9.92 16.85 -14.01
N VAL A 31 -9.51 16.62 -12.76
CA VAL A 31 -8.11 16.61 -12.34
C VAL A 31 -7.33 15.54 -13.10
N GLU A 32 -6.06 15.78 -13.37
CA GLU A 32 -5.22 14.75 -13.97
C GLU A 32 -4.45 13.93 -12.93
N ILE A 33 -4.64 12.61 -13.02
CA ILE A 33 -4.03 11.63 -12.11
C ILE A 33 -2.61 11.30 -12.60
N PRO A 34 -1.59 11.26 -11.72
CA PRO A 34 -0.21 11.10 -12.15
C PRO A 34 0.09 9.73 -12.79
N ALA A 35 0.60 9.74 -14.03
CA ALA A 35 1.19 8.60 -14.74
C ALA A 35 0.37 7.29 -14.68
N THR A 36 -0.92 7.34 -15.05
CA THR A 36 -1.83 6.17 -14.95
C THR A 36 -2.18 5.56 -16.30
N SER A 37 -2.75 4.35 -16.27
CA SER A 37 -3.33 3.67 -17.43
C SER A 37 -4.70 3.11 -17.08
N PHE A 38 -5.61 3.14 -18.04
CA PHE A 38 -7.00 2.67 -17.90
C PHE A 38 -7.10 1.15 -17.64
N ALA A 39 -6.02 0.39 -17.88
CA ALA A 39 -5.95 -1.03 -17.56
C ALA A 39 -5.28 -1.34 -16.20
N LEU A 40 -4.62 -0.34 -15.60
CA LEU A 40 -3.81 -0.52 -14.39
C LEU A 40 -4.45 0.05 -13.12
N LEU A 41 -5.31 1.06 -13.25
CA LEU A 41 -6.01 1.70 -12.14
C LEU A 41 -6.87 0.72 -11.32
N ASP A 42 -6.64 0.66 -10.01
CA ASP A 42 -7.39 -0.15 -9.05
C ASP A 42 -7.49 0.51 -7.65
N ASP A 43 -7.59 1.83 -7.63
CA ASP A 43 -7.79 2.69 -6.45
C ASP A 43 -9.06 3.56 -6.60
N ALA A 44 -9.29 4.51 -5.67
CA ALA A 44 -10.48 5.35 -5.72
C ALA A 44 -10.49 6.29 -6.95
N THR A 45 -9.33 6.64 -7.49
CA THR A 45 -9.19 7.51 -8.67
C THR A 45 -9.68 6.82 -9.95
N ALA A 46 -9.83 5.49 -9.95
CA ALA A 46 -10.40 4.74 -11.07
C ALA A 46 -11.78 5.27 -11.52
N ILE A 47 -12.55 5.86 -10.62
CA ILE A 47 -13.88 6.41 -10.91
C ILE A 47 -13.88 7.55 -11.94
N SER A 48 -12.79 8.32 -12.06
CA SER A 48 -12.69 9.42 -13.03
C SER A 48 -12.04 9.01 -14.36
N ALA A 49 -11.54 7.76 -14.44
CA ALA A 49 -10.95 7.18 -15.64
C ALA A 49 -11.70 5.90 -16.06
N ASN A 50 -11.28 4.71 -15.61
CA ASN A 50 -11.98 3.46 -15.88
C ASN A 50 -12.77 3.01 -14.63
N PRO A 51 -14.10 3.25 -14.56
CA PRO A 51 -14.87 2.91 -13.37
C PRO A 51 -14.88 1.41 -13.04
N ALA A 52 -14.58 0.52 -14.00
CA ALA A 52 -14.44 -0.91 -13.71
C ALA A 52 -13.22 -1.22 -12.81
N GLY A 53 -12.23 -0.33 -12.74
CA GLY A 53 -11.11 -0.43 -11.81
C GLY A 53 -11.56 -0.46 -10.34
N LEU A 54 -12.66 0.22 -10.00
CA LEU A 54 -13.24 0.22 -8.65
C LEU A 54 -13.55 -1.19 -8.15
N GLY A 55 -13.91 -2.12 -9.03
CA GLY A 55 -14.24 -3.50 -8.63
C GLY A 55 -13.09 -4.28 -7.99
N TYR A 56 -11.86 -3.75 -8.09
CA TYR A 56 -10.66 -4.31 -7.44
C TYR A 56 -10.30 -3.64 -6.12
N VAL A 57 -10.92 -2.50 -5.78
CA VAL A 57 -10.74 -1.85 -4.48
C VAL A 57 -11.33 -2.73 -3.38
N ARG A 58 -10.62 -2.85 -2.25
CA ARG A 58 -11.11 -3.56 -1.06
C ARG A 58 -11.05 -2.66 0.16
N GLY A 59 -12.10 -2.72 0.98
CA GLY A 59 -12.24 -1.84 2.13
C GLY A 59 -12.47 -0.39 1.72
N LEU A 60 -12.05 0.54 2.56
CA LEU A 60 -12.14 1.97 2.33
C LEU A 60 -10.84 2.50 1.70
N GLY A 61 -10.98 3.36 0.69
CA GLY A 61 -9.92 4.12 0.05
C GLY A 61 -10.29 5.60 -0.01
N PHE A 62 -9.31 6.45 0.23
CA PHE A 62 -9.38 7.90 0.10
C PHE A 62 -8.14 8.36 -0.67
N ASP A 63 -8.33 9.14 -1.72
CA ASP A 63 -7.23 9.71 -2.49
C ASP A 63 -7.45 11.22 -2.63
N TYR A 64 -6.44 12.01 -2.29
CA TYR A 64 -6.41 13.45 -2.57
C TYR A 64 -5.42 13.72 -3.69
N VAL A 65 -5.88 14.36 -4.77
CA VAL A 65 -5.03 14.73 -5.92
C VAL A 65 -4.99 16.24 -6.04
N HIS A 66 -3.78 16.78 -6.10
CA HIS A 66 -3.52 18.19 -6.37
C HIS A 66 -2.74 18.32 -7.67
N GLU A 67 -3.23 19.14 -8.58
CA GLU A 67 -2.61 19.48 -9.84
C GLU A 67 -2.34 20.98 -9.89
N ARG A 68 -1.15 21.37 -10.35
CA ARG A 68 -0.80 22.76 -10.60
C ARG A 68 0.06 22.92 -11.83
N THR A 69 -0.08 24.04 -12.53
CA THR A 69 0.85 24.44 -13.60
C THR A 69 2.14 25.00 -13.00
N PHE A 70 3.29 24.85 -13.67
CA PHE A 70 4.54 25.44 -13.16
C PHE A 70 4.55 26.98 -13.15
N ARG A 71 3.66 27.62 -13.91
CA ARG A 71 3.43 29.07 -13.87
C ARG A 71 2.36 29.48 -12.85
N ASP A 72 1.79 28.52 -12.12
CA ASP A 72 0.80 28.71 -11.06
C ASP A 72 -0.47 29.47 -11.49
N VAL A 73 -0.82 29.38 -12.79
CA VAL A 73 -1.99 30.05 -13.37
C VAL A 73 -3.22 29.15 -13.29
N GLN A 74 -3.04 27.84 -13.42
CA GLN A 74 -4.10 26.84 -13.33
C GLN A 74 -3.75 25.84 -12.25
N HIS A 75 -4.76 25.46 -11.45
CA HIS A 75 -4.65 24.42 -10.45
C HIS A 75 -5.98 23.68 -10.29
N ALA A 76 -5.91 22.46 -9.80
CA ALA A 76 -7.09 21.65 -9.50
C ALA A 76 -6.84 20.79 -8.28
N ASP A 77 -7.91 20.58 -7.51
CA ASP A 77 -7.92 19.76 -6.31
C ASP A 77 -9.03 18.73 -6.44
N ALA A 78 -8.76 17.51 -6.00
CA ALA A 78 -9.75 16.44 -6.06
C ALA A 78 -9.67 15.53 -4.85
N LEU A 79 -10.85 15.14 -4.39
CA LEU A 79 -11.04 14.14 -3.35
C LEU A 79 -11.77 12.96 -3.95
N PHE A 80 -11.20 11.77 -3.82
CA PHE A 80 -11.79 10.51 -4.24
C PHE A 80 -12.05 9.65 -3.01
N LEU A 81 -13.21 9.02 -3.01
CA LEU A 81 -13.61 8.05 -2.00
C LEU A 81 -14.04 6.77 -2.70
N ALA A 82 -13.61 5.63 -2.18
CA ALA A 82 -14.07 4.34 -2.63
C ALA A 82 -14.30 3.39 -1.44
N ALA A 83 -15.34 2.58 -1.56
CA ALA A 83 -15.65 1.51 -0.63
C ALA A 83 -15.93 0.23 -1.39
N GLY A 84 -15.10 -0.80 -1.18
CA GLY A 84 -15.21 -2.10 -1.82
C GLY A 84 -15.48 -3.23 -0.82
N ALA A 85 -16.53 -4.00 -1.06
CA ALA A 85 -16.89 -5.17 -0.25
C ALA A 85 -17.23 -6.36 -1.16
N GLY A 86 -16.30 -7.32 -1.26
CA GLY A 86 -16.49 -8.56 -2.02
C GLY A 86 -16.54 -8.32 -3.54
N PRO A 87 -17.70 -8.55 -4.21
CA PRO A 87 -17.87 -8.28 -5.63
C PRO A 87 -18.37 -6.86 -5.93
N ILE A 88 -18.77 -6.07 -4.94
CA ILE A 88 -19.36 -4.74 -5.15
C ILE A 88 -18.38 -3.69 -4.67
N ALA A 89 -18.21 -2.63 -5.46
CA ALA A 89 -17.53 -1.42 -5.05
C ALA A 89 -18.33 -0.19 -5.45
N VAL A 90 -18.30 0.84 -4.61
CA VAL A 90 -18.86 2.15 -4.89
C VAL A 90 -17.78 3.20 -4.72
N GLY A 91 -17.93 4.32 -5.41
CA GLY A 91 -17.05 5.45 -5.23
C GLY A 91 -17.73 6.77 -5.53
N SER A 92 -17.06 7.84 -5.10
CA SER A 92 -17.44 9.21 -5.41
C SER A 92 -16.21 10.09 -5.54
N SER A 93 -16.29 11.14 -6.35
CA SER A 93 -15.27 12.18 -6.40
C SER A 93 -15.89 13.58 -6.29
N LEU A 94 -15.12 14.50 -5.71
CA LEU A 94 -15.39 15.93 -5.76
C LEU A 94 -14.12 16.63 -6.20
N GLU A 95 -14.21 17.34 -7.32
CA GLU A 95 -13.08 17.95 -8.01
C GLU A 95 -13.37 19.43 -8.21
N TRP A 96 -12.40 20.28 -7.88
CA TRP A 96 -12.42 21.72 -8.07
C TRP A 96 -11.34 22.07 -9.09
N VAL A 97 -11.73 22.71 -10.18
CA VAL A 97 -10.82 23.02 -11.30
C VAL A 97 -10.81 24.52 -11.53
N HIS A 98 -9.62 25.12 -11.47
CA HIS A 98 -9.37 26.52 -11.79
C HIS A 98 -8.60 26.59 -13.11
N THR A 99 -9.28 27.05 -14.16
CA THR A 99 -8.70 27.10 -15.52
C THR A 99 -7.90 28.38 -15.79
N GLY A 100 -7.80 29.29 -14.82
CA GLY A 100 -7.05 30.53 -14.89
C GLY A 100 -6.80 31.10 -13.49
N SER A 101 -6.06 32.21 -13.42
CA SER A 101 -5.72 32.88 -12.16
C SER A 101 -6.94 33.51 -11.48
N GLU A 102 -7.98 33.82 -12.26
CA GLU A 102 -9.24 34.37 -11.79
C GLU A 102 -10.42 33.57 -12.36
N CYS A 103 -11.45 33.41 -11.54
CA CYS A 103 -12.70 32.78 -11.94
C CYS A 103 -13.58 33.81 -12.66
N VAL A 104 -13.57 33.77 -14.00
CA VAL A 104 -14.37 34.65 -14.86
C VAL A 104 -14.95 33.85 -16.01
N ALA A 105 -15.93 34.38 -16.75
CA ALA A 105 -16.57 33.66 -17.86
C ALA A 105 -15.56 33.12 -18.91
N ALA A 106 -14.45 33.83 -19.15
CA ALA A 106 -13.37 33.40 -20.05
C ALA A 106 -12.49 32.27 -19.50
N THR A 107 -12.34 32.18 -18.17
CA THR A 107 -11.59 31.13 -17.45
C THR A 107 -12.43 30.65 -16.27
N PRO A 108 -13.53 29.92 -16.53
CA PRO A 108 -14.51 29.60 -15.51
C PRO A 108 -13.94 28.56 -14.53
N CYS A 109 -14.23 28.77 -13.25
CA CYS A 109 -13.95 27.78 -12.23
C CYS A 109 -15.13 26.83 -12.15
N PHE A 110 -14.87 25.54 -12.12
CA PHE A 110 -15.94 24.56 -12.09
C PHE A 110 -15.66 23.46 -11.08
N ARG A 111 -16.76 22.88 -10.61
CA ARG A 111 -16.79 21.71 -9.74
C ARG A 111 -17.31 20.54 -10.53
N ARG A 112 -16.63 19.40 -10.43
CA ARG A 112 -17.07 18.12 -10.98
C ARG A 112 -17.34 17.17 -9.82
N PHE A 113 -18.57 16.67 -9.74
CA PHE A 113 -18.97 15.64 -8.80
C PHE A 113 -19.19 14.33 -9.54
N THR A 114 -18.55 13.26 -9.09
CA THR A 114 -18.73 11.94 -9.68
C THR A 114 -19.33 11.00 -8.65
N ILE A 115 -20.27 10.17 -9.08
CA ILE A 115 -20.72 9.00 -8.32
C ILE A 115 -20.73 7.78 -9.24
N GLY A 116 -20.38 6.62 -8.70
CA GLY A 116 -20.25 5.43 -9.52
C GLY A 116 -20.08 4.16 -8.70
N GLY A 117 -20.04 3.05 -9.41
CA GLY A 117 -19.84 1.76 -8.81
C GLY A 117 -19.41 0.72 -9.81
N ALA A 118 -18.93 -0.40 -9.30
CA ALA A 118 -18.45 -1.52 -10.09
C ALA A 118 -18.87 -2.87 -9.49
N LEU A 119 -19.08 -3.83 -10.38
CA LEU A 119 -19.39 -5.22 -10.07
C LEU A 119 -18.29 -6.11 -10.63
N ARG A 120 -17.68 -6.92 -9.76
CA ARG A 120 -16.62 -7.86 -10.10
C ARG A 120 -17.12 -9.31 -10.13
N PHE A 121 -17.01 -9.92 -11.29
CA PHE A 121 -17.31 -11.32 -11.57
C PHE A 121 -16.01 -12.10 -11.78
N GLY A 122 -15.35 -12.46 -10.68
CA GLY A 122 -14.07 -13.18 -10.71
C GLY A 122 -12.94 -12.35 -11.31
N ARG A 123 -12.65 -12.58 -12.60
CA ARG A 123 -11.60 -11.89 -13.39
C ARG A 123 -12.12 -10.71 -14.21
N LEU A 124 -13.44 -10.60 -14.37
CA LEU A 124 -14.10 -9.51 -15.08
C LEU A 124 -14.64 -8.49 -14.07
N SER A 125 -14.54 -7.21 -14.38
CA SER A 125 -15.16 -6.11 -13.65
C SER A 125 -15.89 -5.20 -14.63
N LEU A 126 -17.10 -4.79 -14.27
CA LEU A 126 -17.92 -3.84 -15.01
C LEU A 126 -18.17 -2.63 -14.11
N GLY A 127 -18.01 -1.42 -14.64
CA GLY A 127 -18.18 -0.20 -13.87
C GLY A 127 -18.99 0.86 -14.60
N VAL A 128 -19.63 1.72 -13.83
CA VAL A 128 -20.38 2.88 -14.31
C VAL A 128 -20.06 4.09 -13.44
N ALA A 129 -19.92 5.25 -14.06
CA ALA A 129 -19.78 6.53 -13.38
C ALA A 129 -20.67 7.59 -14.02
N ARG A 130 -21.18 8.51 -13.19
CA ARG A 130 -21.96 9.68 -13.58
C ARG A 130 -21.25 10.93 -13.11
N HIS A 131 -21.02 11.87 -14.01
CA HIS A 131 -20.34 13.14 -13.73
C HIS A 131 -21.31 14.32 -13.80
N GLY A 132 -21.57 14.98 -12.67
CA GLY A 132 -22.25 16.26 -12.60
C GLY A 132 -21.25 17.41 -12.60
N PHE A 133 -21.61 18.53 -13.21
CA PHE A 133 -20.78 19.72 -13.25
C PHE A 133 -21.54 20.93 -12.74
N SER A 134 -20.82 21.89 -12.16
CA SER A 134 -21.37 23.15 -11.67
C SER A 134 -20.31 24.25 -11.78
N SER A 135 -20.71 25.45 -12.18
CA SER A 135 -19.86 26.64 -12.21
C SER A 135 -20.73 27.85 -11.94
N ASP A 136 -20.19 28.81 -11.19
CA ASP A 136 -20.87 30.08 -10.91
C ASP A 136 -20.64 31.08 -12.07
N GLU A 137 -19.56 30.91 -12.83
CA GLU A 137 -19.13 31.81 -13.90
C GLU A 137 -19.65 31.43 -15.29
N SER A 138 -20.04 30.17 -15.50
CA SER A 138 -20.47 29.68 -16.80
C SER A 138 -21.66 28.73 -16.72
N SER A 139 -22.77 29.12 -17.36
CA SER A 139 -23.96 28.27 -17.48
C SER A 139 -23.74 27.05 -18.36
N ALA A 140 -22.62 26.96 -19.09
CA ALA A 140 -22.28 25.81 -19.92
C ALA A 140 -22.17 24.52 -19.09
N TYR A 141 -21.76 24.64 -17.82
CA TYR A 141 -21.63 23.50 -16.91
C TYR A 141 -22.95 23.06 -16.28
N ALA A 142 -23.98 23.91 -16.26
CA ALA A 142 -25.26 23.61 -15.60
C ALA A 142 -26.04 22.49 -16.31
N SER A 143 -25.93 22.40 -17.63
CA SER A 143 -26.51 21.31 -18.43
C SER A 143 -25.52 20.17 -18.72
N LEU A 144 -24.25 20.33 -18.34
CA LEU A 144 -23.21 19.36 -18.64
C LEU A 144 -23.34 18.17 -17.68
N GLY A 145 -23.56 17.00 -18.26
CA GLY A 145 -23.61 15.78 -17.49
C GLY A 145 -23.26 14.58 -18.33
N SER A 146 -22.18 13.88 -17.99
CA SER A 146 -21.72 12.68 -18.71
C SER A 146 -21.92 11.38 -17.94
N TRP A 147 -22.00 10.29 -18.70
CA TRP A 147 -21.98 8.91 -18.23
C TRP A 147 -20.79 8.16 -18.82
N ASP A 148 -20.07 7.44 -17.97
CA ASP A 148 -18.92 6.64 -18.35
C ASP A 148 -19.17 5.17 -18.00
N PHE A 149 -18.82 4.27 -18.92
CA PHE A 149 -18.93 2.82 -18.74
C PHE A 149 -17.58 2.16 -18.94
N GLY A 150 -17.19 1.32 -18.00
CA GLY A 150 -15.91 0.63 -17.99
C GLY A 150 -16.07 -0.88 -17.99
N VAL A 151 -15.14 -1.56 -18.65
CA VAL A 151 -14.91 -2.99 -18.58
C VAL A 151 -13.44 -3.22 -18.28
N LEU A 152 -13.14 -4.12 -17.34
CA LEU A 152 -11.77 -4.51 -16.99
C LEU A 152 -11.69 -6.02 -16.80
N LEU A 153 -10.87 -6.69 -17.60
CA LEU A 153 -10.67 -8.13 -17.59
C LEU A 153 -9.21 -8.43 -17.26
N ARG A 154 -8.96 -9.21 -16.20
CA ARG A 154 -7.62 -9.66 -15.78
C ARG A 154 -7.51 -11.18 -15.99
N PRO A 155 -7.34 -11.66 -17.24
CA PRO A 155 -7.37 -13.10 -17.54
C PRO A 155 -6.19 -13.85 -16.93
N ALA A 156 -5.04 -13.20 -16.75
CA ALA A 156 -3.86 -13.74 -16.10
C ALA A 156 -3.24 -12.69 -15.17
N ARG A 157 -2.35 -13.10 -14.25
CA ARG A 157 -1.66 -12.15 -13.35
C ARG A 157 -0.79 -11.12 -14.11
N TRP A 158 -0.30 -11.52 -15.28
CA TRP A 158 0.58 -10.72 -16.13
C TRP A 158 -0.16 -9.88 -17.19
N LEU A 159 -1.48 -10.02 -17.33
CA LEU A 159 -2.28 -9.36 -18.37
C LEU A 159 -3.54 -8.72 -17.79
N SER A 160 -3.77 -7.46 -18.15
CA SER A 160 -4.99 -6.69 -17.87
C SER A 160 -5.50 -6.08 -19.18
N LEU A 161 -6.79 -6.18 -19.45
CA LEU A 161 -7.44 -5.64 -20.64
C LEU A 161 -8.57 -4.72 -20.20
N GLY A 162 -8.49 -3.45 -20.55
CA GLY A 162 -9.48 -2.43 -20.24
C GLY A 162 -10.15 -1.91 -21.50
N TYR A 163 -11.46 -1.67 -21.41
CA TYR A 163 -12.17 -0.88 -22.40
C TYR A 163 -13.10 0.09 -21.67
N THR A 164 -13.04 1.37 -22.02
CA THR A 164 -13.86 2.40 -21.39
C THR A 164 -14.50 3.29 -22.44
N VAL A 165 -15.77 3.59 -22.24
CA VAL A 165 -16.53 4.55 -23.05
C VAL A 165 -16.80 5.75 -22.15
N LEU A 166 -16.20 6.89 -22.47
CA LEU A 166 -16.38 8.16 -21.77
C LEU A 166 -17.39 9.03 -22.53
N ASP A 167 -18.11 9.87 -21.81
CA ASP A 167 -19.10 10.80 -22.38
C ASP A 167 -20.12 10.06 -23.27
N THR A 168 -20.61 8.91 -22.79
CA THR A 168 -21.44 7.97 -23.55
C THR A 168 -22.70 8.63 -24.12
N ASN A 169 -23.27 9.59 -23.40
CA ASN A 169 -24.48 10.31 -23.77
C ASN A 169 -24.22 11.59 -24.58
N GLU A 170 -22.99 11.83 -25.04
CA GLU A 170 -22.61 12.97 -25.89
C GLU A 170 -23.17 14.30 -25.34
N PRO A 171 -22.77 14.68 -24.12
CA PRO A 171 -23.45 15.73 -23.38
C PRO A 171 -23.40 17.05 -24.16
N ALA A 172 -24.57 17.68 -24.26
CA ALA A 172 -24.70 18.99 -24.84
C ALA A 172 -24.06 20.03 -23.92
N PHE A 173 -23.34 20.96 -24.51
CA PHE A 173 -22.89 22.17 -23.85
C PHE A 173 -23.34 23.39 -24.65
N ALA A 174 -23.61 24.47 -23.94
CA ALA A 174 -23.91 25.77 -24.54
C ALA A 174 -22.91 26.77 -23.97
N SER A 175 -21.95 27.22 -24.78
CA SER A 175 -21.04 28.27 -24.36
C SER A 175 -21.79 29.61 -24.34
N GLN A 176 -21.46 30.46 -23.37
CA GLN A 176 -22.00 31.81 -23.31
C GLN A 176 -21.28 32.72 -24.31
N VAL A 177 -21.94 33.79 -24.75
CA VAL A 177 -21.29 34.84 -25.54
C VAL A 177 -20.24 35.52 -24.65
N ILE A 178 -18.96 35.35 -24.98
CA ILE A 178 -17.85 36.04 -24.32
C ILE A 178 -17.23 36.93 -25.39
N SER A 179 -17.44 38.25 -25.30
CA SER A 179 -16.87 39.31 -26.16
C SER A 179 -16.56 38.92 -27.61
N ALA A 180 -17.40 39.36 -28.56
CA ALA A 180 -17.22 39.16 -30.02
C ALA A 180 -17.11 37.70 -30.53
N ILE A 181 -17.06 36.69 -29.65
CA ILE A 181 -17.15 35.26 -30.01
C ILE A 181 -18.63 34.84 -29.92
N PRO A 182 -19.24 34.33 -31.01
CA PRO A 182 -20.60 33.82 -30.98
C PRO A 182 -20.75 32.69 -29.96
N ALA A 183 -21.92 32.61 -29.31
CA ALA A 183 -22.27 31.45 -28.51
C ALA A 183 -22.21 30.19 -29.38
N THR A 184 -21.42 29.22 -28.95
CA THR A 184 -21.31 27.91 -29.59
C THR A 184 -22.03 26.88 -28.74
N SER A 185 -23.11 26.33 -29.28
CA SER A 185 -23.74 25.12 -28.77
C SER A 185 -23.19 23.92 -29.52
N GLY A 186 -22.88 22.85 -28.79
CA GLY A 186 -22.36 21.63 -29.38
C GLY A 186 -22.55 20.43 -28.46
N HIS A 187 -22.14 19.27 -28.96
CA HIS A 187 -22.09 18.03 -28.19
C HIS A 187 -20.63 17.62 -28.01
N LEU A 188 -20.29 17.10 -26.84
CA LEU A 188 -18.98 16.45 -26.67
C LEU A 188 -19.02 15.09 -27.36
N PRO A 189 -18.06 14.77 -28.24
CA PRO A 189 -18.03 13.47 -28.90
C PRO A 189 -17.73 12.37 -27.87
N ARG A 190 -18.37 11.22 -28.03
CA ARG A 190 -18.08 10.03 -27.24
C ARG A 190 -16.62 9.62 -27.42
N ARG A 191 -15.96 9.21 -26.33
CA ARG A 191 -14.55 8.79 -26.36
C ARG A 191 -14.44 7.34 -25.97
N HIS A 192 -13.59 6.61 -26.67
CA HIS A 192 -13.33 5.20 -26.42
C HIS A 192 -11.87 5.02 -26.06
N VAL A 193 -11.61 4.25 -25.00
CA VAL A 193 -10.25 3.95 -24.53
C VAL A 193 -10.09 2.44 -24.47
N ALA A 194 -9.25 1.91 -25.36
CA ALA A 194 -8.77 0.53 -25.28
C ALA A 194 -7.42 0.52 -24.57
N ALA A 195 -7.28 -0.30 -23.53
CA ALA A 195 -6.10 -0.31 -22.69
C ALA A 195 -5.60 -1.73 -22.43
N ILE A 196 -4.28 -1.90 -22.42
CA ILE A 196 -3.60 -3.17 -22.15
C ILE A 196 -2.55 -2.96 -21.07
N GLY A 197 -2.64 -3.73 -19.99
CA GLY A 197 -1.65 -3.79 -18.92
C GLY A 197 -0.84 -5.08 -18.99
N LEU A 198 0.49 -4.98 -18.98
CA LEU A 198 1.41 -6.12 -19.06
C LEU A 198 2.37 -6.12 -17.86
N ARG A 199 2.58 -7.29 -17.25
CA ARG A 199 3.56 -7.50 -16.16
C ARG A 199 4.47 -8.68 -16.48
N PRO A 200 5.35 -8.55 -17.49
CA PRO A 200 6.15 -9.67 -18.00
C PRO A 200 7.13 -10.22 -16.95
N PHE A 201 7.60 -9.37 -16.03
CA PHE A 201 8.56 -9.73 -14.98
C PHE A 201 7.92 -9.73 -13.58
N GLY A 202 6.62 -10.07 -13.52
CA GLY A 202 5.81 -9.86 -12.33
C GLY A 202 5.66 -8.37 -12.03
N GLU A 203 5.46 -8.02 -10.76
CA GLU A 203 5.18 -6.64 -10.34
C GLU A 203 6.41 -5.72 -10.30
N ARG A 204 7.59 -6.20 -10.74
CA ARG A 204 8.79 -5.37 -10.81
C ARG A 204 8.70 -4.30 -11.89
N VAL A 205 8.11 -4.66 -13.03
CA VAL A 205 7.93 -3.76 -14.16
C VAL A 205 6.54 -4.00 -14.75
N THR A 206 5.71 -2.96 -14.71
CA THR A 206 4.38 -2.94 -15.27
C THR A 206 4.36 -1.97 -16.46
N PHE A 207 3.78 -2.40 -17.56
CA PHE A 207 3.53 -1.57 -18.74
C PHE A 207 2.02 -1.36 -18.90
N GLY A 208 1.62 -0.15 -19.28
CA GLY A 208 0.26 0.19 -19.68
C GLY A 208 0.29 0.80 -21.07
N ILE A 209 -0.56 0.33 -21.98
CA ILE A 209 -0.70 0.88 -23.33
C ILE A 209 -2.16 1.28 -23.48
N ASP A 210 -2.40 2.57 -23.68
CA ASP A 210 -3.73 3.14 -23.86
C ASP A 210 -3.84 3.69 -25.28
N ALA A 211 -4.89 3.29 -26.01
CA ALA A 211 -5.30 3.85 -27.28
C ALA A 211 -6.67 4.53 -27.11
N ARG A 212 -6.72 5.84 -27.33
CA ARG A 212 -7.93 6.66 -27.17
C ARG A 212 -8.39 7.15 -28.53
N PHE A 213 -9.67 7.01 -28.83
CA PHE A 213 -10.22 7.52 -30.08
C PHE A 213 -11.59 8.14 -29.84
N ARG A 214 -11.88 9.17 -30.63
CA ARG A 214 -13.10 9.97 -30.55
C ARG A 214 -14.11 9.47 -31.58
N ALA A 215 -15.39 9.48 -31.24
CA ALA A 215 -16.46 9.34 -32.22
C ALA A 215 -16.38 10.50 -33.22
N CYS A 216 -16.70 10.23 -34.48
CA CYS A 216 -16.71 11.25 -35.52
C CYS A 216 -17.93 12.15 -35.37
N ASP A 217 -17.69 13.46 -35.44
CA ASP A 217 -18.71 14.49 -35.41
C ASP A 217 -18.53 15.44 -36.61
N GLU A 218 -19.37 16.46 -36.69
CA GLU A 218 -19.33 17.46 -37.77
C GLU A 218 -18.19 18.48 -37.60
N SER A 219 -17.36 18.37 -36.55
CA SER A 219 -16.28 19.32 -36.27
C SER A 219 -15.09 19.19 -37.24
N GLY A 220 -14.98 18.06 -37.95
CA GLY A 220 -13.85 17.77 -38.84
C GLY A 220 -12.53 17.49 -38.10
N GLN A 221 -12.59 17.27 -36.78
CA GLN A 221 -11.47 16.80 -35.97
C GLN A 221 -11.04 15.38 -36.38
N ALA A 222 -9.79 14.99 -36.09
CA ALA A 222 -9.35 13.60 -36.22
C ALA A 222 -10.19 12.69 -35.30
N CYS A 223 -10.79 11.65 -35.88
CA CYS A 223 -11.77 10.79 -35.21
C CYS A 223 -11.68 9.35 -35.75
N GLY A 224 -12.36 8.43 -35.08
CA GLY A 224 -12.39 7.02 -35.44
C GLY A 224 -11.14 6.24 -35.03
N ILE A 225 -11.18 4.94 -35.27
CA ILE A 225 -10.09 4.01 -34.90
C ILE A 225 -8.79 4.26 -35.68
N ASP A 226 -8.90 4.92 -36.84
CA ASP A 226 -7.77 5.23 -37.72
C ASP A 226 -6.94 6.44 -37.25
N SER A 227 -7.42 7.18 -36.24
CA SER A 227 -6.70 8.33 -35.65
C SER A 227 -6.66 8.23 -34.11
N PRO A 228 -5.99 7.22 -33.54
CA PRO A 228 -5.93 7.06 -32.09
C PRO A 228 -4.86 7.94 -31.46
N ASP A 229 -5.21 8.56 -30.34
CA ASP A 229 -4.27 9.15 -29.39
C ASP A 229 -3.65 8.03 -28.54
N GLY A 230 -2.33 7.97 -28.47
CA GLY A 230 -1.60 6.89 -27.79
C GLY A 230 -0.98 7.33 -26.47
N ALA A 231 -0.92 6.43 -25.48
CA ALA A 231 -0.08 6.58 -24.31
C ALA A 231 0.55 5.24 -23.87
N LEU A 232 1.83 5.28 -23.55
CA LEU A 232 2.60 4.20 -22.94
C LEU A 232 2.99 4.62 -21.52
N THR A 233 2.54 3.86 -20.54
CA THR A 233 2.86 4.01 -19.11
C THR A 233 3.81 2.89 -18.70
N VAL A 234 4.81 3.22 -17.87
CA VAL A 234 5.79 2.30 -17.31
C VAL A 234 5.89 2.57 -15.82
N GLU A 235 5.69 1.52 -15.02
CA GLU A 235 5.87 1.55 -13.56
C GLU A 235 6.96 0.53 -13.20
N ALA A 236 8.07 1.01 -12.64
CA ALA A 236 9.22 0.19 -12.27
C ALA A 236 9.43 0.23 -10.76
N ARG A 237 9.17 -0.89 -10.08
CA ARG A 237 9.42 -1.05 -8.64
C ARG A 237 10.92 -1.25 -8.41
N VAL A 238 11.60 -0.20 -7.97
CA VAL A 238 13.06 -0.21 -7.74
C VAL A 238 13.40 -0.84 -6.39
N LEU A 239 12.62 -0.50 -5.36
CA LEU A 239 12.73 -1.06 -4.01
C LEU A 239 11.32 -1.38 -3.49
N ARG A 240 11.23 -2.11 -2.38
CA ARG A 240 9.94 -2.30 -1.70
C ARG A 240 9.36 -0.95 -1.30
N GLY A 241 8.14 -0.66 -1.76
CA GLY A 241 7.48 0.62 -1.53
C GLY A 241 8.06 1.81 -2.28
N LEU A 242 8.96 1.64 -3.27
CA LEU A 242 9.43 2.72 -4.13
C LEU A 242 9.29 2.33 -5.60
N THR A 243 8.46 3.08 -6.32
CA THR A 243 8.16 2.87 -7.74
C THR A 243 8.51 4.11 -8.54
N LEU A 244 9.25 3.94 -9.62
CA LEU A 244 9.47 5.00 -10.61
C LEU A 244 8.39 4.91 -11.69
N LEU A 245 7.88 6.06 -12.10
CA LEU A 245 6.79 6.19 -13.04
C LEU A 245 7.26 6.93 -14.28
N GLY A 246 6.87 6.46 -15.44
CA GLY A 246 7.10 7.13 -16.72
C GLY A 246 5.87 7.00 -17.60
N GLN A 247 5.48 8.06 -18.27
CA GLN A 247 4.44 8.00 -19.29
C GLN A 247 4.85 8.82 -20.50
N ALA A 248 4.68 8.27 -21.69
CA ALA A 248 4.87 8.98 -22.95
C ALA A 248 3.63 8.79 -23.81
N GLY A 249 3.13 9.85 -24.41
CA GLY A 249 1.96 9.77 -25.27
C GLY A 249 1.94 10.86 -26.32
N PHE A 250 0.95 10.81 -27.19
CA PHE A 250 0.73 11.80 -28.22
C PHE A 250 -0.77 12.02 -28.41
N ASP A 251 -1.14 13.25 -28.72
CA ASP A 251 -2.50 13.61 -29.11
C ASP A 251 -2.48 14.20 -30.51
N GLN A 252 -3.45 13.81 -31.33
CA GLN A 252 -3.67 14.31 -32.67
C GLN A 252 -4.83 15.31 -32.66
N ARG A 253 -4.59 16.47 -33.27
CA ARG A 253 -5.62 17.49 -33.49
C ARG A 253 -5.63 17.91 -34.95
N ARG A 254 -6.82 18.24 -35.44
CA ARG A 254 -7.01 18.71 -36.81
C ARG A 254 -7.85 19.98 -36.76
N ALA A 255 -7.40 21.04 -37.43
CA ALA A 255 -8.09 22.32 -37.45
C ALA A 255 -9.26 22.36 -38.47
N GLY A 256 -9.90 21.22 -38.74
CA GLY A 256 -11.01 21.09 -39.70
C GLY A 256 -10.70 20.25 -40.95
N ILE A 257 -11.72 20.13 -41.80
CA ILE A 257 -11.70 19.29 -43.00
C ILE A 257 -10.64 19.80 -43.99
N GLY A 258 -9.69 18.94 -44.36
CA GLY A 258 -8.60 19.27 -45.30
C GLY A 258 -7.35 19.88 -44.65
N ALA A 259 -7.38 20.22 -43.35
CA ALA A 259 -6.18 20.68 -42.64
C ALA A 259 -5.19 19.51 -42.36
N ALA A 260 -3.91 19.83 -42.16
CA ALA A 260 -2.94 18.85 -41.70
C ALA A 260 -3.21 18.45 -40.24
N THR A 261 -2.92 17.19 -39.89
CA THR A 261 -3.01 16.70 -38.51
C THR A 261 -1.78 17.17 -37.72
N ASP A 262 -2.01 17.94 -36.66
CA ASP A 262 -0.99 18.33 -35.70
C ASP A 262 -0.87 17.24 -34.61
N THR A 263 0.36 16.89 -34.25
CA THR A 263 0.65 15.85 -33.24
C THR A 263 1.43 16.45 -32.09
N THR A 264 0.79 16.51 -30.91
CA THR A 264 1.43 17.01 -29.69
C THR A 264 1.90 15.85 -28.82
N PHE A 265 3.19 15.79 -28.52
CA PHE A 265 3.74 14.80 -27.58
C PHE A 265 3.55 15.24 -26.12
N ARG A 266 3.26 14.26 -25.26
CA ARG A 266 3.13 14.39 -23.81
C ARG A 266 4.10 13.45 -23.13
N PHE A 267 4.76 13.91 -22.09
CA PHE A 267 5.65 13.09 -21.27
C PHE A 267 5.45 13.37 -19.78
N GLN A 268 5.47 12.31 -18.97
CA GLN A 268 5.44 12.37 -17.52
C GLN A 268 6.56 11.51 -16.93
N ILE A 269 7.20 12.00 -15.89
CA ILE A 269 8.21 11.24 -15.14
C ILE A 269 7.95 11.51 -13.67
N GLY A 270 7.80 10.46 -12.87
CA GLY A 270 7.42 10.60 -11.48
C GLY A 270 7.95 9.49 -10.59
N ALA A 271 7.58 9.58 -9.32
CA ALA A 271 7.88 8.57 -8.33
C ALA A 271 6.67 8.35 -7.42
N GLN A 272 6.60 7.16 -6.87
CA GLN A 272 5.61 6.75 -5.88
C GLN A 272 6.31 6.07 -4.71
N ILE A 273 5.91 6.45 -3.50
CA ILE A 273 6.32 5.83 -2.25
C ILE A 273 5.10 5.25 -1.59
N ASP A 274 5.11 3.94 -1.35
CA ASP A 274 4.03 3.21 -0.70
C ASP A 274 4.46 2.72 0.67
N PHE A 275 3.54 2.85 1.63
CA PHE A 275 3.51 2.19 2.92
C PHE A 275 2.31 1.22 2.93
N ALA A 276 2.09 0.51 4.04
CA ALA A 276 0.97 -0.43 4.12
C ALA A 276 -0.39 0.24 3.86
N HIS A 277 -0.61 1.46 4.37
CA HIS A 277 -1.92 2.14 4.34
C HIS A 277 -1.87 3.58 3.80
N LEU A 278 -0.69 4.03 3.36
CA LEU A 278 -0.42 5.38 2.88
C LEU A 278 0.39 5.26 1.59
N GLY A 279 -0.01 5.98 0.55
CA GLY A 279 0.77 6.13 -0.68
C GLY A 279 0.97 7.61 -1.00
N LEU A 280 2.13 7.96 -1.54
CA LEU A 280 2.41 9.28 -2.10
C LEU A 280 2.94 9.11 -3.50
N ARG A 281 2.25 9.69 -4.49
CA ARG A 281 2.64 9.65 -5.90
C ARG A 281 2.77 11.07 -6.42
N SER A 282 3.82 11.37 -7.17
CA SER A 282 3.99 12.69 -7.79
C SER A 282 4.67 12.56 -9.14
N ALA A 283 4.10 13.21 -10.16
CA ALA A 283 4.65 13.23 -11.51
C ALA A 283 4.45 14.61 -12.15
N PRO A 284 5.53 15.31 -12.55
CA PRO A 284 5.46 16.37 -13.54
C PRO A 284 5.12 15.81 -14.92
N ARG A 285 4.31 16.57 -15.66
CA ARG A 285 3.87 16.35 -17.03
C ARG A 285 4.28 17.54 -17.88
N PHE A 286 4.67 17.24 -19.09
CA PHE A 286 5.08 18.23 -20.08
C PHE A 286 4.39 17.89 -21.40
N ARG A 287 4.02 18.93 -22.16
CA ARG A 287 3.25 18.79 -23.40
C ARG A 287 3.80 19.78 -24.44
N GLY A 288 4.43 19.29 -25.50
CA GLY A 288 5.00 20.16 -26.53
C GLY A 288 5.90 21.26 -25.93
N GLY A 289 5.62 22.53 -26.23
CA GLY A 289 6.33 23.71 -25.70
C GLY A 289 5.77 24.29 -24.40
N ASP A 290 4.84 23.60 -23.73
CA ASP A 290 4.20 24.04 -22.50
C ASP A 290 5.18 23.98 -21.31
N PRO A 291 5.19 24.99 -20.41
CA PRO A 291 5.93 24.94 -19.15
C PRO A 291 5.67 23.67 -18.32
N GLY A 292 4.48 23.06 -18.42
CA GLY A 292 4.12 21.78 -17.81
C GLY A 292 3.24 21.90 -16.55
N THR A 293 2.79 20.75 -16.06
CA THR A 293 1.97 20.60 -14.84
C THR A 293 2.58 19.61 -13.87
N LEU A 294 2.45 19.84 -12.58
CA LEU A 294 2.80 18.90 -11.53
C LEU A 294 1.52 18.34 -10.91
N SER A 295 1.37 17.02 -10.95
CA SER A 295 0.28 16.30 -10.28
C SER A 295 0.84 15.50 -9.09
N THR A 296 0.20 15.62 -7.93
CA THR A 296 0.56 14.93 -6.69
C THR A 296 -0.67 14.27 -6.09
N GLU A 297 -0.55 13.01 -5.69
CA GLU A 297 -1.60 12.18 -5.14
C GLU A 297 -1.17 11.64 -3.77
N ILE A 298 -2.04 11.79 -2.77
CA ILE A 298 -1.91 11.17 -1.45
C ILE A 298 -3.03 10.15 -1.31
N ARG A 299 -2.66 8.90 -1.06
CA ARG A 299 -3.57 7.77 -0.89
C ARG A 299 -3.62 7.32 0.56
N LEU A 300 -4.81 7.11 1.09
CA LEU A 300 -5.07 6.43 2.36
C LEU A 300 -5.98 5.23 2.10
N THR A 301 -5.60 4.05 2.58
CA THR A 301 -6.39 2.84 2.34
C THR A 301 -6.33 1.86 3.51
N THR A 302 -7.46 1.20 3.75
CA THR A 302 -7.56 0.09 4.71
C THR A 302 -6.95 -1.21 4.18
N GLN A 303 -6.80 -1.35 2.86
CA GLN A 303 -6.14 -2.50 2.25
C GLN A 303 -4.61 -2.37 2.40
N PRO A 304 -3.90 -3.40 2.88
CA PRO A 304 -2.44 -3.33 2.94
C PRO A 304 -1.80 -3.42 1.55
N TRP A 305 -0.95 -2.45 1.22
CA TRP A 305 -0.11 -2.43 0.01
C TRP A 305 1.32 -2.92 0.31
N GLU A 306 2.04 -3.40 -0.72
CA GLU A 306 3.46 -3.73 -0.56
C GLU A 306 4.26 -2.42 -0.45
N GLY A 307 4.51 -2.00 0.79
CA GLY A 307 5.18 -0.75 1.09
C GLY A 307 6.42 -0.90 1.97
N VAL A 308 7.05 0.24 2.23
CA VAL A 308 8.09 0.36 3.26
C VAL A 308 7.46 0.08 4.63
N SER A 309 7.92 -0.98 5.30
CA SER A 309 7.46 -1.30 6.65
C SER A 309 8.44 -0.72 7.67
N PHE A 310 7.93 0.18 8.51
CA PHE A 310 8.58 0.60 9.75
C PHE A 310 7.91 -0.10 10.93
N ALA A 311 7.80 -1.44 10.89
CA ALA A 311 7.43 -2.16 12.11
C ALA A 311 8.61 -2.02 13.09
N PRO A 312 8.45 -1.36 14.25
CA PRO A 312 9.53 -1.32 15.24
C PRO A 312 9.83 -2.76 15.64
N ALA A 313 11.12 -3.11 15.72
CA ALA A 313 11.52 -4.42 16.19
C ALA A 313 10.98 -4.63 17.61
N THR A 314 10.09 -5.61 17.79
CA THR A 314 9.52 -5.92 19.11
C THR A 314 10.30 -7.04 19.78
N ALA A 315 10.25 -7.06 21.11
CA ALA A 315 10.72 -8.16 21.93
C ALA A 315 9.52 -8.77 22.66
N ALA A 316 9.37 -10.09 22.59
CA ALA A 316 8.34 -10.81 23.35
C ALA A 316 8.86 -11.10 24.76
N ASP A 317 8.15 -10.67 25.80
CA ASP A 317 8.43 -11.03 27.19
C ASP A 317 7.59 -12.25 27.60
N VAL A 318 8.24 -13.33 28.04
CA VAL A 318 7.60 -14.59 28.42
C VAL A 318 8.00 -14.95 29.84
N ASP A 319 7.01 -14.90 30.73
CA ASP A 319 7.09 -15.35 32.12
C ASP A 319 6.90 -16.87 32.17
N LEU A 320 8.00 -17.62 32.30
CA LEU A 320 8.00 -19.08 32.27
C LEU A 320 7.30 -19.68 33.50
N ASP A 321 7.34 -19.01 34.66
CA ASP A 321 6.64 -19.46 35.85
C ASP A 321 5.12 -19.50 35.60
N LYS A 322 4.59 -18.47 34.95
CA LYS A 322 3.16 -18.41 34.58
C LYS A 322 2.83 -19.37 33.44
N ALA A 323 3.67 -19.43 32.41
CA ALA A 323 3.42 -20.26 31.23
C ALA A 323 3.40 -21.76 31.55
N LEU A 324 4.21 -22.20 32.51
CA LEU A 324 4.35 -23.61 32.89
C LEU A 324 3.50 -24.02 34.09
N ARG A 325 2.83 -23.07 34.75
CA ARG A 325 1.96 -23.35 35.89
C ARG A 325 0.77 -24.20 35.45
N ARG A 326 0.64 -25.38 36.05
CA ARG A 326 -0.58 -26.20 35.89
C ARG A 326 -1.77 -25.46 36.49
N PRO A 327 -2.90 -25.34 35.77
CA PRO A 327 -4.14 -24.84 36.35
C PRO A 327 -4.49 -25.67 37.60
N GLY A 328 -4.89 -24.98 38.67
CA GLY A 328 -5.52 -25.67 39.80
C GLY A 328 -6.92 -26.14 39.38
N PHE A 329 -7.42 -27.17 40.05
CA PHE A 329 -8.78 -27.67 39.84
C PHE A 329 -9.81 -26.59 40.24
N ASP A 330 -10.67 -26.15 39.31
CA ASP A 330 -11.80 -25.25 39.57
C ASP A 330 -13.12 -26.02 39.47
N ILE A 331 -14.11 -25.67 40.29
CA ILE A 331 -15.45 -26.30 40.30
C ILE A 331 -16.15 -26.16 38.93
N LYS A 332 -15.78 -25.13 38.15
CA LYS A 332 -16.28 -24.90 36.79
C LYS A 332 -15.83 -25.98 35.79
N ASP A 333 -14.69 -26.62 36.03
CA ASP A 333 -14.16 -27.71 35.19
C ASP A 333 -15.03 -28.98 35.27
N LEU A 334 -15.84 -29.10 36.34
CA LEU A 334 -16.80 -30.20 36.53
C LEU A 334 -18.04 -30.07 35.64
N VAL A 335 -18.38 -28.85 35.21
CA VAL A 335 -19.63 -28.53 34.49
C VAL A 335 -19.42 -28.42 32.98
N PHE A 336 -18.28 -27.88 32.54
CA PHE A 336 -18.06 -27.56 31.13
C PHE A 336 -17.12 -28.52 30.40
N GLY A 337 -16.60 -29.54 31.09
CA GLY A 337 -15.56 -30.39 30.54
C GLY A 337 -14.24 -29.64 30.47
N SER A 338 -13.16 -30.33 30.78
CA SER A 338 -11.88 -29.67 30.98
C SER A 338 -10.94 -29.95 29.82
N GLU A 339 -10.74 -28.96 28.95
CA GLU A 339 -9.69 -28.99 27.92
C GLU A 339 -8.33 -28.66 28.59
N HIS A 340 -7.89 -29.54 29.49
CA HIS A 340 -6.59 -29.45 30.14
C HIS A 340 -5.47 -29.85 29.17
N ARG A 341 -5.15 -28.97 28.21
CA ARG A 341 -3.89 -29.12 27.44
C ARG A 341 -2.69 -28.88 28.34
N ASP A 342 -1.60 -29.60 28.11
CA ASP A 342 -0.37 -29.45 28.89
C ASP A 342 0.19 -28.01 28.75
N PRO A 343 0.45 -27.30 29.86
CA PRO A 343 1.08 -25.97 29.81
C PRO A 343 2.40 -25.94 29.01
N LEU A 344 3.15 -27.04 29.01
CA LEU A 344 4.40 -27.13 28.24
C LEU A 344 4.13 -27.09 26.73
N GLU A 345 3.18 -27.89 26.25
CA GLU A 345 2.78 -27.94 24.84
C GLU A 345 2.32 -26.56 24.34
N ARG A 346 1.48 -25.87 25.12
CA ARG A 346 1.05 -24.49 24.83
C ARG A 346 2.23 -23.52 24.73
N THR A 347 3.23 -23.68 25.58
CA THR A 347 4.43 -22.84 25.58
C THR A 347 5.29 -23.09 24.33
N LEU A 348 5.44 -24.36 23.92
CA LEU A 348 6.16 -24.71 22.70
C LEU A 348 5.44 -24.26 21.43
N GLU A 349 4.11 -24.35 21.40
CA GLU A 349 3.31 -23.76 20.32
C GLU A 349 3.52 -22.24 20.23
N MET A 350 3.55 -21.56 21.37
CA MET A 350 3.84 -20.12 21.43
C MET A 350 5.24 -19.81 20.88
N PHE A 351 6.26 -20.59 21.24
CA PHE A 351 7.60 -20.43 20.67
C PHE A 351 7.62 -20.66 19.16
N SER A 352 6.87 -21.65 18.66
CA SER A 352 6.69 -21.90 17.23
C SER A 352 5.96 -20.76 16.50
N ARG A 353 5.04 -20.05 17.17
CA ARG A 353 4.42 -18.85 16.60
C ARG A 353 5.40 -17.67 16.58
N LEU A 354 6.11 -17.44 17.68
CA LEU A 354 7.12 -16.39 17.80
C LEU A 354 8.26 -16.57 16.82
N SER A 355 8.70 -17.80 16.55
CA SER A 355 9.76 -18.09 15.57
C SER A 355 9.37 -17.67 14.14
N ARG A 356 8.08 -17.79 13.80
CA ARG A 356 7.52 -17.43 12.49
C ARG A 356 7.12 -15.96 12.36
N ASP A 357 6.94 -15.25 13.47
CA ASP A 357 6.55 -13.84 13.46
C ASP A 357 7.74 -12.93 13.09
N GLY A 358 7.69 -12.31 11.91
CA GLY A 358 8.76 -11.44 11.41
C GLY A 358 8.97 -10.13 12.19
N SER A 359 7.97 -9.68 12.97
CA SER A 359 8.03 -8.44 13.76
C SER A 359 8.85 -8.60 15.04
N VAL A 360 8.81 -9.80 15.64
CA VAL A 360 9.55 -10.15 16.86
C VAL A 360 11.01 -10.42 16.50
N LYS A 361 11.94 -9.61 17.01
CA LYS A 361 13.38 -9.80 16.81
C LYS A 361 14.07 -10.43 18.02
N ALA A 362 13.48 -10.30 19.20
CA ALA A 362 14.00 -10.87 20.43
C ALA A 362 12.91 -11.52 21.28
N VAL A 363 13.30 -12.49 22.10
CA VAL A 363 12.45 -13.12 23.10
C VAL A 363 13.17 -13.05 24.44
N VAL A 364 12.52 -12.48 25.45
CA VAL A 364 13.01 -12.43 26.82
C VAL A 364 12.25 -13.49 27.61
N LEU A 365 12.98 -14.47 28.14
CA LEU A 365 12.45 -15.55 28.96
C LEU A 365 12.77 -15.23 30.42
N ARG A 366 11.74 -15.08 31.25
CA ARG A 366 11.89 -14.76 32.67
C ARG A 366 11.48 -15.93 33.54
N THR A 367 12.22 -16.17 34.61
CA THR A 367 11.87 -17.18 35.62
C THR A 367 12.29 -16.76 37.02
N ARG A 368 11.50 -17.16 38.02
CA ARG A 368 11.84 -17.15 39.46
C ARG A 368 12.21 -18.54 39.99
N GLY A 369 12.33 -19.53 39.13
CA GLY A 369 12.69 -20.91 39.45
C GLY A 369 11.58 -21.87 39.05
N MET A 370 11.90 -22.76 38.13
CA MET A 370 10.91 -23.64 37.52
C MET A 370 10.88 -25.00 38.23
N PRO A 371 9.72 -25.45 38.73
CA PRO A 371 9.57 -26.82 39.25
C PRO A 371 9.42 -27.81 38.08
N LEU A 372 10.44 -27.90 37.21
CA LEU A 372 10.47 -28.80 36.07
C LEU A 372 11.31 -30.05 36.37
N GLY A 373 10.82 -31.20 35.93
CA GLY A 373 11.63 -32.43 35.87
C GLY A 373 12.49 -32.47 34.61
N ALA A 374 13.57 -33.29 34.64
CA ALA A 374 14.58 -33.38 33.58
C ALA A 374 14.03 -33.65 32.16
N GLY A 375 12.92 -34.39 32.03
CA GLY A 375 12.30 -34.63 30.72
C GLY A 375 11.67 -33.38 30.09
N ARG A 376 10.91 -32.61 30.89
CA ARG A 376 10.24 -31.38 30.43
C ARG A 376 11.23 -30.25 30.14
N SER A 377 12.38 -30.24 30.82
CA SER A 377 13.45 -29.30 30.51
C SER A 377 14.05 -29.55 29.13
N GLU A 378 14.18 -30.80 28.67
CA GLU A 378 14.78 -31.06 27.36
C GLU A 378 13.87 -30.58 26.22
N GLU A 379 12.56 -30.78 26.33
CA GLU A 379 11.59 -30.25 25.35
C GLU A 379 11.61 -28.72 25.32
N LEU A 380 11.65 -28.09 26.50
CA LEU A 380 11.73 -26.63 26.59
C LEU A 380 13.04 -26.10 26.00
N ARG A 381 14.15 -26.82 26.25
CA ARG A 381 15.47 -26.53 25.68
C ARG A 381 15.42 -26.54 24.15
N GLU A 382 14.85 -27.57 23.55
CA GLU A 382 14.70 -27.69 22.09
C GLU A 382 13.86 -26.54 21.52
N GLY A 383 12.78 -26.16 22.21
CA GLY A 383 11.94 -25.00 21.85
C GLY A 383 12.73 -23.68 21.84
N ILE A 384 13.59 -23.47 22.85
CA ILE A 384 14.47 -22.29 22.94
C ILE A 384 15.50 -22.30 21.80
N GLU A 385 16.11 -23.44 21.50
CA GLU A 385 17.03 -23.58 20.36
C GLU A 385 16.30 -23.32 19.03
N GLY A 386 15.04 -23.71 18.91
CA GLY A 386 14.19 -23.41 17.76
C GLY A 386 14.02 -21.90 17.51
N LEU A 387 13.84 -21.11 18.57
CA LEU A 387 13.80 -19.65 18.48
C LEU A 387 15.13 -19.08 17.95
N ARG A 388 16.26 -19.56 18.46
CA ARG A 388 17.60 -19.13 18.02
C ARG A 388 17.89 -19.52 16.57
N ARG A 389 17.55 -20.75 16.18
CA ARG A 389 17.67 -21.24 14.79
C ARG A 389 16.82 -20.41 13.82
N ALA A 390 15.68 -19.90 14.26
CA ALA A 390 14.85 -18.97 13.50
C ALA A 390 15.40 -17.52 13.47
N GLY A 391 16.59 -17.28 14.01
CA GLY A 391 17.27 -15.99 14.00
C GLY A 391 16.79 -15.00 15.08
N LYS A 392 16.01 -15.46 16.06
CA LYS A 392 15.58 -14.62 17.19
C LYS A 392 16.70 -14.50 18.21
N LYS A 393 16.87 -13.30 18.79
CA LYS A 393 17.76 -13.10 19.95
C LYS A 393 17.05 -13.53 21.22
N VAL A 394 17.55 -14.57 21.89
CA VAL A 394 16.96 -15.05 23.14
C VAL A 394 17.75 -14.53 24.32
N LEU A 395 17.09 -13.80 25.21
CA LEU A 395 17.64 -13.35 26.49
C LEU A 395 16.94 -14.13 27.60
N PHE A 396 17.70 -14.64 28.55
CA PHE A 396 17.17 -15.32 29.72
C PHE A 396 17.38 -14.45 30.95
N TYR A 397 16.34 -14.13 31.70
CA TYR A 397 16.40 -13.35 32.92
C TYR A 397 16.07 -14.24 34.13
N LEU A 398 17.08 -14.48 34.96
CA LEU A 398 17.00 -15.29 36.17
C LEU A 398 16.79 -14.39 37.39
N GLU A 399 15.64 -14.50 38.02
CA GLU A 399 15.35 -13.84 39.32
C GLU A 399 15.74 -14.74 40.51
N SER A 400 15.69 -16.06 40.31
CA SER A 400 16.25 -17.10 41.17
C SER A 400 16.23 -18.43 40.39
N GLY A 401 17.05 -19.41 40.79
CA GLY A 401 17.04 -20.71 40.11
C GLY A 401 18.02 -21.73 40.68
N GLY A 402 17.89 -22.97 40.23
CA GLY A 402 18.80 -24.08 40.53
C GLY A 402 19.57 -24.58 39.29
N ASP A 403 20.14 -25.78 39.40
CA ASP A 403 20.91 -26.42 38.31
C ASP A 403 20.15 -26.47 36.98
N LEU A 404 18.85 -26.82 37.00
CA LEU A 404 18.03 -26.98 35.80
C LEU A 404 17.67 -25.64 35.14
N ASP A 405 17.35 -24.61 35.93
CA ASP A 405 17.07 -23.27 35.41
C ASP A 405 18.31 -22.70 34.71
N TYR A 406 19.49 -22.90 35.33
CA TYR A 406 20.76 -22.47 34.76
C TYR A 406 21.13 -23.26 33.50
N ALA A 407 20.91 -24.58 33.49
CA ALA A 407 21.13 -25.41 32.32
C ALA A 407 20.25 -24.97 31.12
N LEU A 408 19.00 -24.59 31.35
CA LEU A 408 18.13 -24.03 30.32
C LEU A 408 18.59 -22.64 29.87
N ALA A 409 18.92 -21.76 30.82
CA ALA A 409 19.40 -20.42 30.52
C ALA A 409 20.69 -20.43 29.68
N SER A 410 21.56 -21.44 29.86
CA SER A 410 22.81 -21.61 29.11
C SER A 410 22.64 -21.69 27.59
N VAL A 411 21.44 -22.01 27.12
CA VAL A 411 21.10 -22.11 25.70
C VAL A 411 20.79 -20.75 25.08
N ALA A 412 20.44 -19.75 25.88
CA ALA A 412 20.12 -18.41 25.41
C ALA A 412 21.35 -17.68 24.84
N ASP A 413 21.13 -16.61 24.07
CA ASP A 413 22.22 -15.77 23.57
C ASP A 413 22.84 -14.91 24.66
N ARG A 414 22.04 -14.52 25.67
CA ARG A 414 22.50 -13.82 26.88
C ARG A 414 21.71 -14.27 28.10
N ILE A 415 22.42 -14.39 29.22
CA ILE A 415 21.82 -14.62 30.53
C ILE A 415 22.00 -13.34 31.34
N LEU A 416 20.89 -12.82 31.84
CA LEU A 416 20.81 -11.71 32.77
C LEU A 416 20.35 -12.27 34.10
N VAL A 417 20.96 -11.82 35.18
CA VAL A 417 20.65 -12.31 36.53
C VAL A 417 20.30 -11.10 37.39
N ALA A 418 19.22 -11.19 38.16
CA ALA A 418 18.89 -10.15 39.12
C ALA A 418 20.01 -10.04 40.17
N PRO A 419 20.45 -8.83 40.59
CA PRO A 419 21.54 -8.68 41.55
C PRO A 419 21.31 -9.42 42.88
N GLN A 420 20.05 -9.58 43.27
CA GLN A 420 19.61 -10.28 44.47
C GLN A 420 19.25 -11.77 44.24
N ALA A 421 19.46 -12.31 43.04
CA ALA A 421 19.11 -13.68 42.72
C ALA A 421 20.00 -14.68 43.47
N ILE A 422 19.37 -15.73 44.00
CA ILE A 422 20.07 -16.90 44.52
C ILE A 422 20.09 -17.96 43.42
N LEU A 423 21.29 -18.36 43.01
CA LEU A 423 21.53 -19.45 42.07
C LEU A 423 22.13 -20.64 42.82
N ALA A 424 21.31 -21.63 43.15
CA ALA A 424 21.73 -22.84 43.84
C ALA A 424 22.23 -23.90 42.83
N VAL A 425 23.36 -23.61 42.19
CA VAL A 425 23.98 -24.52 41.22
C VAL A 425 24.97 -25.44 41.95
N ASN A 426 24.45 -26.54 42.48
CA ASN A 426 25.19 -27.44 43.38
C ASN A 426 25.37 -28.86 42.80
N GLY A 427 24.87 -29.10 41.58
CA GLY A 427 24.84 -30.40 40.94
C GLY A 427 23.74 -31.32 41.48
N THR A 428 23.32 -32.29 40.67
CA THR A 428 22.31 -33.28 41.08
C THR A 428 22.92 -34.36 41.97
N PRO A 429 22.58 -34.43 43.27
CA PRO A 429 23.05 -35.51 44.13
C PRO A 429 22.36 -36.83 43.75
N ARG A 430 23.14 -37.90 43.63
CA ARG A 430 22.59 -39.26 43.52
C ARG A 430 22.42 -39.81 44.93
N CYS A 431 21.20 -39.80 45.46
CA CYS A 431 20.91 -40.51 46.70
C CYS A 431 20.99 -42.02 46.44
N TYR A 432 22.09 -42.64 46.88
CA TYR A 432 22.18 -44.10 46.95
C TYR A 432 21.34 -44.55 48.13
N ARG A 433 20.22 -45.23 47.85
CA ARG A 433 19.43 -45.87 48.90
C ARG A 433 20.07 -47.23 49.16
N GLU A 434 20.88 -47.30 50.21
CA GLU A 434 21.47 -48.56 50.65
C GLU A 434 20.34 -49.53 51.05
N PRO A 435 20.29 -50.75 50.48
CA PRO A 435 19.26 -51.72 50.87
C PRO A 435 19.48 -52.11 52.33
N ALA A 436 18.47 -51.86 53.17
CA ALA A 436 18.51 -52.15 54.58
C ALA A 436 18.68 -53.66 54.81
N GLY A 437 19.89 -54.09 55.19
CA GLY A 437 20.13 -55.50 55.50
C GLY A 437 21.59 -55.92 55.62
N GLN A 438 22.41 -55.23 56.42
CA GLN A 438 23.52 -55.87 57.14
C GLN A 438 23.98 -54.98 58.30
N ARG A 439 23.79 -55.50 59.53
CA ARG A 439 24.38 -54.94 60.75
C ARG A 439 25.91 -54.93 60.57
N GLN A 440 26.53 -53.77 60.77
CA GLN A 440 27.90 -53.72 61.26
C GLN A 440 27.96 -52.81 62.48
N GLU A 441 28.58 -53.36 63.51
CA GLU A 441 28.64 -52.87 64.87
C GLU A 441 29.31 -51.49 64.97
N SER A 442 28.81 -50.73 65.93
CA SER A 442 29.42 -49.51 66.44
C SER A 442 30.87 -49.74 66.87
N ARG A 443 31.80 -48.94 66.33
CA ARG A 443 32.99 -48.50 67.08
C ARG A 443 33.09 -46.98 67.07
N PHE A 444 32.65 -46.43 68.19
CA PHE A 444 33.00 -45.12 68.71
C PHE A 444 34.51 -45.04 68.98
N LEU A 445 35.21 -44.06 68.41
CA LEU A 445 36.42 -43.42 68.95
C LEU A 445 36.44 -41.98 68.37
N SER A 446 35.98 -40.96 69.10
CA SER A 446 36.74 -40.19 70.10
C SER A 446 38.09 -39.67 69.58
N GLY A 447 38.20 -38.36 69.34
CA GLY A 447 39.49 -37.69 69.19
C GLY A 447 39.41 -36.24 68.69
N ILE A 448 39.31 -35.29 69.64
CA ILE A 448 40.16 -34.07 69.74
C ILE A 448 40.34 -33.29 68.42
N GLY A 449 39.67 -32.16 68.18
CA GLY A 449 39.86 -30.89 68.89
C GLY A 449 40.89 -29.99 68.19
N ARG A 450 40.45 -28.89 67.55
CA ARG A 450 41.04 -27.53 67.67
C ARG A 450 40.39 -26.53 66.70
N ARG A 451 40.09 -25.36 67.26
CA ARG A 451 39.87 -24.07 66.60
C ARG A 451 41.10 -23.68 65.76
N SER A 452 40.89 -23.02 64.63
CA SER A 452 41.42 -21.65 64.42
C SER A 452 40.68 -20.95 63.28
N ARG A 453 40.31 -19.68 63.54
CA ARG A 453 40.04 -18.66 62.53
C ARG A 453 41.25 -18.49 61.62
N ILE A 454 41.03 -18.19 60.35
CA ILE A 454 41.31 -16.86 59.75
C ILE A 454 40.13 -16.54 58.84
#